data_AF-A0A838QA07-F1
#
_entry.id   AF-A0A838QA07-F1
#
_cell.length_a   1.000
_cell.length_b   1.000
_cell.length_c   1.000
_cell.angle_alpha   90.00
_cell.angle_beta   90.00
_cell.angle_gamma   90.00
#
_symmetry.space_group_name_H-M   'P 1'
#
loop_
_entity.id
_entity.type
_entity.pdbx_description
1 polymer ?
#
loop_
_entity_poly.entity_id
_entity_poly.type
_entity_poly.pdbx_seq_one_letter_code
_entity_poly.pdbx_strand_id
1 'polypeptide(L)' 'MLGNIGFPEIMIILVIVLLLFGAKRIPEIAGSMGKGIKEFKKNINDATRDLN' A
#
# COMPACT_ATOMS: atom_id res chain seq x y z
N MET A 1 7.63 -3.20 28.86
CA MET A 1 8.78 -2.59 28.16
C MET A 1 8.64 -2.73 26.64
N LEU A 2 7.44 -2.52 26.09
CA LEU A 2 7.10 -2.62 24.65
C LEU A 2 6.37 -1.33 24.24
N GLY A 3 7.03 -0.19 24.39
CA GLY A 3 6.34 1.11 24.41
C GLY A 3 7.14 2.23 23.81
N ASN A 4 7.71 2.00 22.63
CA ASN A 4 7.95 2.98 21.58
C ASN A 4 8.80 2.28 20.52
N ILE A 5 8.15 1.71 19.50
CA ILE A 5 8.84 1.52 18.24
C ILE A 5 9.08 2.93 17.72
N GLY A 6 10.30 3.42 17.93
CA GLY A 6 10.70 4.75 17.52
C GLY A 6 10.86 4.82 16.01
N PHE A 7 10.99 6.05 15.52
CA PHE A 7 11.34 6.30 14.12
C PHE A 7 12.60 5.53 13.66
N PRO A 8 13.68 5.39 14.47
CA PRO A 8 14.85 4.61 14.08
C PRO A 8 14.56 3.13 13.82
N GLU A 9 13.75 2.48 14.67
CA GLU A 9 13.41 1.07 14.54
C GLU A 9 12.58 0.80 13.28
N ILE A 10 11.63 1.68 12.96
CA ILE A 10 10.85 1.60 11.72
C ILE A 10 11.77 1.73 10.50
N MET A 11 12.75 2.62 10.53
CA MET A 11 13.71 2.79 9.44
C MET A 11 14.56 1.55 9.21
N ILE A 12 15.01 0.88 10.27
CA ILE A 12 15.78 -0.38 10.16
C ILE A 12 14.92 -1.48 9.53
N ILE A 13 13.67 -1.64 9.99
CA ILE A 13 12.75 -2.62 9.41
C ILE A 13 12.50 -2.31 7.93
N LEU A 14 12.28 -1.04 7.59
CA LEU A 14 12.08 -0.61 6.21
C LEU A 14 13.30 -0.97 5.34
N VAL A 15 14.52 -0.72 5.81
CA VAL A 15 15.73 -1.10 5.08
C VAL A 15 15.80 -2.61 4.86
N ILE A 16 15.51 -3.43 5.87
CA ILE A 16 15.47 -4.90 5.73
C ILE A 16 14.44 -5.32 4.68
N VAL A 17 13.23 -4.77 4.74
CA VAL A 17 12.17 -5.04 3.76
C VAL A 17 12.61 -4.63 2.36
N LEU A 18 13.26 -3.47 2.20
CA LEU A 18 13.78 -3.01 0.91
C LEU A 18 14.91 -3.89 0.38
N LEU A 19 15.74 -4.48 1.22
CA LEU A 19 16.76 -5.44 0.82
C LEU A 19 16.16 -6.78 0.35
N LEU A 20 15.14 -7.27 1.06
CA LEU A 20 14.48 -8.54 0.73
C LEU A 20 13.63 -8.46 -0.53
N PHE A 21 12.82 -7.39 -0.65
CA PHE A 21 11.87 -7.24 -1.76
C PHE A 21 12.44 -6.40 -2.91
N GLY A 22 13.44 -5.56 -2.65
CA GLY A 22 13.97 -4.58 -3.58
C GLY A 22 13.19 -3.27 -3.55
N ALA A 23 13.89 -2.14 -3.59
CA ALA A 23 13.29 -0.81 -3.55
C ALA A 23 12.32 -0.51 -4.71
N LYS A 24 12.48 -1.21 -5.85
CA LYS A 24 11.59 -1.07 -7.02
C LYS A 24 10.30 -1.88 -6.91
N ARG A 25 10.31 -2.99 -6.18
CA ARG A 25 9.19 -3.94 -6.14
C ARG A 25 8.04 -3.45 -5.28
N ILE A 26 8.34 -2.70 -4.21
CA ILE A 26 7.30 -2.10 -3.34
C ILE A 26 6.42 -1.09 -4.12
N PRO A 27 6.99 -0.09 -4.82
CA PRO A 27 6.19 0.82 -5.65
C PRO A 27 5.43 0.13 -6.78
N GLU A 28 5.99 -0.93 -7.37
CA GLU A 28 5.37 -1.67 -8.47
C GLU A 28 4.12 -2.46 -8.00
N ILE A 29 4.22 -3.13 -6.84
CA ILE A 29 3.09 -3.80 -6.20
C ILE A 29 2.05 -2.77 -5.74
N ALA A 30 2.49 -1.68 -5.10
CA ALA A 30 1.57 -0.63 -4.66
C ALA A 30 0.86 0.05 -5.84
N GLY A 31 1.56 0.24 -6.97
CA GLY A 31 1.00 0.84 -8.18
C GLY A 31 -0.02 -0.06 -8.88
N SER A 32 0.27 -1.35 -9.02
CA SER A 32 -0.67 -2.33 -9.59
C SER A 32 -1.89 -2.55 -8.69
N MET A 33 -1.68 -2.71 -7.38
CA MET A 33 -2.75 -2.84 -6.39
C MET A 33 -3.60 -1.56 -6.32
N GLY A 34 -2.97 -0.39 -6.35
CA GLY A 34 -3.64 0.90 -6.33
C GLY A 34 -4.53 1.14 -7.56
N LYS A 35 -4.09 0.71 -8.75
CA LYS A 35 -4.92 0.74 -9.97
C LYS A 35 -6.15 -0.15 -9.81
N GLY A 36 -5.97 -1.39 -9.33
CA GLY A 36 -7.08 -2.31 -9.08
C GLY A 36 -8.10 -1.77 -8.08
N ILE A 37 -7.64 -1.22 -6.95
CA ILE A 37 -8.51 -0.59 -5.94
C ILE A 37 -9.25 0.62 -6.55
N LYS A 38 -8.58 1.43 -7.36
CA LYS A 38 -9.18 2.60 -8.01
C LYS A 38 -10.29 2.20 -8.99
N GLU A 39 -10.05 1.19 -9.82
CA GLU A 39 -11.06 0.67 -10.76
C GLU A 39 -12.23 0.02 -10.03
N PHE A 40 -11.96 -0.76 -8.99
CA PHE A 40 -12.99 -1.35 -8.14
C PHE A 40 -13.90 -0.29 -7.51
N LYS A 41 -13.30 0.75 -6.92
CA LYS A 41 -14.06 1.86 -6.33
C LYS A 41 -14.87 2.62 -7.38
N LYS A 42 -14.31 2.82 -8.58
CA LYS A 42 -15.01 3.46 -9.70
C LYS A 42 -16.27 2.68 -10.09
N ASN A 43 -16.13 1.38 -10.32
CA ASN A 43 -17.26 0.53 -10.72
C ASN A 43 -18.38 0.49 -9.67
N ILE A 44 -18.03 0.46 -8.38
CA ILE A 44 -19.01 0.52 -7.28
C ILE A 44 -19.77 1.85 -7.29
N ASN A 45 -19.05 2.96 -7.47
CA ASN A 45 -19.66 4.28 -7.52
C ASN A 45 -20.58 4.44 -8.74
N ASP A 46 -20.14 3.95 -9.90
CA ASP A 46 -20.94 3.98 -11.14
C ASP A 46 -22.22 3.14 -10.96
N ALA A 47 -22.11 1.92 -10.41
CA ALA A 47 -23.27 1.08 -10.10
C ALA A 47 -24.24 1.72 -9.10
N THR A 48 -23.74 2.49 -8.13
CA THR A 48 -24.59 3.21 -7.16
C THR A 48 -25.29 4.39 -7.81
N ARG A 49 -24.66 5.02 -8.80
CA ARG A 49 -25.19 6.17 -9.52
C ARG A 49 -26.32 5.80 -10.48
N ASP A 50 -26.25 4.60 -11.06
CA ASP A 50 -27.30 4.07 -11.96
C ASP A 50 -28.56 3.60 -11.21
N LEU A 51 -28.49 3.45 -9.89
CA LEU A 51 -29.60 3.01 -9.02
C LEU A 51 -30.40 4.17 -8.39
N ASN A 52 -29.95 5.43 -8.54
CA ASN A 52 -30.63 6.64 -8.05
C ASN A 52 -31.20 7.45 -9.22
#